data_AF-A0A1A9WS17-F1
#
_entry.id   AF-A0A1A9WS17-F1
#
_cell.length_a   1.000
_cell.length_b   1.000
_cell.length_c   1.000
_cell.angle_alpha   90.00
_cell.angle_beta   90.00
_cell.angle_gamma   90.00
#
_symmetry.space_group_name_H-M   'P 1'
#
loop_
_entity.id
_entity.type
_entity.pdbx_description
1 polymer ?
#
loop_
_entity_poly.entity_id
_entity_poly.type
_entity_poly.pdbx_seq_one_letter_code
_entity_poly.pdbx_strand_id
1 'polypeptide(L)'
;MINGREMGASGIGGKDSVFEHIALHLKMMYDEKDKVTNPIGFADQLESSYLKDSGHFSQLMGDRISRVGCAFAVGGNCTADVGGGEAFQYCYYLACHYDFASMTKWRLYKRGTTPASDCGEWNVGKHEDPRYPNLCKETIELFNYYDPKG
;
A
#
# COMPACT_ATOMS: atom_id res chain seq x y z
N MET A 1 10.36 4.42 -14.07
CA MET A 1 9.34 4.17 -13.02
C MET A 1 9.47 2.73 -12.56
N ILE A 2 9.52 2.50 -11.26
CA ILE A 2 9.51 1.17 -10.65
C ILE A 2 8.11 1.00 -10.07
N ASN A 3 7.37 -0.01 -10.50
CA ASN A 3 5.98 -0.20 -10.09
C ASN A 3 5.92 -1.03 -8.80
N GLY A 4 5.13 -0.57 -7.83
CA GLY A 4 4.87 -1.29 -6.59
C GLY A 4 3.87 -2.43 -6.79
N ARG A 5 3.93 -3.45 -5.94
CA ARG A 5 2.98 -4.58 -5.91
C ARG A 5 2.67 -5.00 -4.49
N GLU A 6 1.41 -5.30 -4.23
CA GLU A 6 0.92 -5.90 -3.00
C GLU A 6 0.01 -7.08 -3.33
N MET A 7 0.07 -8.14 -2.51
CA MET A 7 -0.76 -9.33 -2.68
C MET A 7 -1.37 -9.75 -1.34
N GLY A 8 -2.68 -10.00 -1.34
CA GLY A 8 -3.43 -10.59 -0.24
C GLY A 8 -4.04 -11.92 -0.66
N ALA A 9 -4.03 -12.90 0.25
CA ALA A 9 -4.63 -14.21 0.01
C ALA A 9 -5.26 -14.75 1.30
N SER A 10 -6.43 -15.37 1.19
CA SER A 10 -7.09 -16.08 2.30
C SER A 10 -7.91 -17.25 1.77
N GLY A 11 -7.92 -18.38 2.49
CA GLY A 11 -8.76 -19.54 2.21
C GLY A 11 -9.80 -19.75 3.31
N ILE A 12 -11.02 -20.13 2.95
CA ILE A 12 -12.11 -20.43 3.89
C ILE A 12 -12.95 -21.63 3.43
N GLY A 13 -13.64 -22.25 4.38
CA GLY A 13 -14.52 -23.42 4.14
C GLY A 13 -15.91 -23.08 3.60
N GLY A 14 -16.25 -21.79 3.42
CA GLY A 14 -17.56 -21.33 2.95
C GLY A 14 -17.44 -20.18 1.92
N LYS A 15 -18.57 -19.72 1.38
CA LYS A 15 -18.58 -18.57 0.47
C LYS A 15 -18.95 -17.30 1.23
N ASP A 16 -18.07 -16.31 1.15
CA ASP A 16 -18.20 -15.00 1.79
C ASP A 16 -18.22 -13.87 0.74
N SER A 17 -18.42 -12.64 1.20
CA SER A 17 -18.47 -11.47 0.33
C SER A 17 -17.10 -11.08 -0.21
N VAL A 18 -17.02 -10.86 -1.52
CA VAL A 18 -15.83 -10.32 -2.20
C VAL A 18 -15.36 -9.01 -1.55
N PHE A 19 -16.29 -8.09 -1.26
CA PHE A 19 -15.94 -6.79 -0.68
C PHE A 19 -15.41 -6.90 0.75
N GLU A 20 -15.92 -7.86 1.54
CA GLU A 20 -15.41 -8.11 2.88
C GLU A 20 -13.98 -8.64 2.84
N HIS A 21 -13.67 -9.56 1.93
CA HIS A 21 -12.31 -10.05 1.74
C HIS A 21 -11.35 -8.99 1.20
N ILE A 22 -11.80 -8.12 0.29
CA ILE A 22 -10.99 -6.97 -0.16
C ILE A 22 -10.68 -6.06 1.04
N ALA A 23 -11.68 -5.69 1.83
CA ALA A 23 -11.50 -4.83 2.99
C ALA A 23 -10.59 -5.48 4.04
N LEU A 24 -10.74 -6.79 4.25
CA LEU A 24 -9.90 -7.57 5.16
C LEU A 24 -8.44 -7.58 4.70
N HIS A 25 -8.16 -7.88 3.42
CA HIS A 25 -6.79 -7.90 2.89
C HIS A 25 -6.13 -6.53 2.98
N LEU A 26 -6.83 -5.46 2.59
CA LEU A 26 -6.33 -4.09 2.72
C LEU A 26 -6.09 -3.70 4.19
N LYS A 27 -6.98 -4.14 5.10
CA LYS A 27 -6.78 -3.94 6.54
C LYS A 27 -5.54 -4.66 7.05
N MET A 28 -5.31 -5.91 6.67
CA MET A 28 -4.12 -6.66 7.07
C MET A 28 -2.84 -6.00 6.57
N MET A 29 -2.83 -5.51 5.33
CA MET A 29 -1.72 -4.74 4.76
C MET A 29 -1.46 -3.45 5.55
N TYR A 30 -2.52 -2.73 5.91
CA TYR A 30 -2.42 -1.52 6.72
C TYR A 30 -1.97 -1.78 8.17
N ASP A 31 -2.44 -2.87 8.79
CA ASP A 31 -2.13 -3.22 10.17
C ASP A 31 -0.64 -3.60 10.36
N GLU A 32 0.13 -3.80 9.27
CA GLU A 32 1.59 -3.90 9.37
C GLU A 32 2.25 -2.66 9.97
N LYS A 33 1.55 -1.51 10.02
CA LYS A 33 1.98 -0.33 10.78
C LYS A 33 2.41 -0.65 12.21
N ASP A 34 1.80 -1.66 12.84
CA ASP A 34 2.07 -2.03 14.23
C ASP A 34 3.42 -2.77 14.38
N LYS A 35 4.04 -3.18 13.26
CA LYS A 35 5.39 -3.74 13.22
C LYS A 35 6.47 -2.66 13.07
N VAL A 36 6.09 -1.40 12.83
CA VAL A 36 7.03 -0.27 12.71
C VAL A 36 7.45 0.21 14.09
N THR A 37 8.65 -0.18 14.52
CA THR A 37 9.19 0.14 15.85
C THR A 37 9.79 1.55 15.96
N ASN A 38 10.22 2.14 14.85
CA ASN A 38 10.75 3.51 14.79
C ASN A 38 10.04 4.30 13.69
N PRO A 39 8.86 4.90 13.97
CA PRO A 39 8.08 5.63 12.97
C PRO A 39 8.81 6.82 12.34
N ILE A 40 9.68 7.48 13.10
CA ILE A 40 10.45 8.64 12.61
C ILE A 40 11.49 8.18 11.58
N GLY A 41 12.30 7.18 11.92
CA GLY A 41 13.29 6.61 11.02
C GLY A 41 12.65 5.97 9.79
N PHE A 42 11.51 5.30 9.97
CA PHE A 42 10.72 4.68 8.91
C PHE A 42 10.26 5.70 7.86
N ALA A 43 9.83 6.90 8.29
CA ALA A 43 9.44 7.97 7.38
C ALA A 43 10.64 8.54 6.61
N ASP A 44 11.77 8.75 7.30
CA ASP A 44 12.96 9.40 6.74
C ASP A 44 13.74 8.53 5.75
N GLN A 45 13.87 7.23 6.05
CA GLN A 45 14.63 6.31 5.21
C GLN A 45 14.19 4.87 5.43
N LEU A 46 13.71 4.22 4.37
CA LEU A 46 13.28 2.83 4.41
C LEU A 46 14.48 1.88 4.50
N GLU A 47 14.58 1.13 5.59
CA GLU A 47 15.54 0.04 5.72
C GLU A 47 14.97 -1.28 5.18
N SER A 48 15.84 -2.21 4.80
CA SER A 48 15.40 -3.53 4.33
C SER A 48 14.63 -4.30 5.42
N SER A 49 14.96 -4.07 6.69
CA SER A 49 14.22 -4.58 7.86
C SER A 49 12.79 -4.07 7.87
N TYR A 50 12.58 -2.77 7.66
CA TYR A 50 11.24 -2.17 7.59
C TYR A 50 10.41 -2.74 6.45
N LEU A 51 10.98 -2.88 5.25
CA LEU A 51 10.27 -3.41 4.09
C LEU A 51 9.96 -4.90 4.22
N LYS A 52 10.78 -5.65 4.96
CA LYS A 52 10.52 -7.07 5.23
C LYS A 52 9.26 -7.26 6.06
N ASP A 53 9.08 -6.45 7.09
CA ASP A 53 8.01 -6.66 8.07
C ASP A 53 6.76 -5.81 7.77
N SER A 54 6.95 -4.63 7.16
CA SER A 54 5.93 -3.61 6.91
C SER A 54 5.90 -3.14 5.44
N GLY A 55 6.23 -4.04 4.51
CA GLY A 55 6.36 -3.73 3.09
C GLY A 55 5.06 -3.24 2.46
N HIS A 56 3.92 -3.86 2.81
CA HIS A 56 2.62 -3.42 2.30
C HIS A 56 2.26 -2.07 2.91
N PHE A 57 2.39 -1.91 4.23
CA PHE A 57 2.13 -0.61 4.84
C PHE A 57 3.00 0.52 4.25
N SER A 58 4.28 0.25 3.96
CA SER A 58 5.18 1.20 3.29
C SER A 58 4.72 1.53 1.88
N GLN A 59 4.09 0.60 1.19
CA GLN A 59 3.59 0.80 -0.16
C GLN A 59 2.22 1.53 -0.14
N LEU A 60 1.39 1.36 0.89
CA LEU A 60 0.15 2.13 1.04
C LEU A 60 0.39 3.62 1.40
N MET A 61 1.47 3.92 2.12
CA MET A 61 1.69 5.24 2.72
C MET A 61 2.67 6.15 1.97
N GLY A 62 3.28 5.68 0.88
CA GLY A 62 4.30 6.44 0.15
C GLY A 62 3.72 7.67 -0.55
N ASP A 63 4.30 8.86 -0.34
CA ASP A 63 3.79 10.13 -0.90
C ASP A 63 4.03 10.30 -2.41
N ARG A 64 4.86 9.44 -3.00
CA ARG A 64 5.13 9.37 -4.45
C ARG A 64 4.11 8.55 -5.22
N ILE A 65 3.23 7.86 -4.49
CA ILE A 65 2.22 6.99 -5.07
C ILE A 65 0.98 7.83 -5.32
N SER A 66 0.56 7.88 -6.57
CA SER A 66 -0.60 8.68 -6.96
C SER A 66 -1.71 7.85 -7.59
N ARG A 67 -1.40 6.61 -7.98
CA ARG A 67 -2.34 5.72 -8.67
C ARG A 67 -2.17 4.29 -8.18
N VAL A 68 -3.32 3.62 -8.05
CA VAL A 68 -3.41 2.21 -7.73
C VAL A 68 -4.40 1.54 -8.68
N GLY A 69 -4.08 0.33 -9.12
CA GLY A 69 -5.00 -0.56 -9.83
C GLY A 69 -4.98 -1.93 -9.20
N CYS A 70 -6.15 -2.46 -8.82
CA CYS A 70 -6.25 -3.77 -8.18
C CYS A 70 -7.07 -4.75 -9.02
N ALA A 71 -6.71 -6.02 -8.93
CA ALA A 71 -7.47 -7.14 -9.44
C ALA A 71 -7.85 -8.06 -8.27
N PHE A 72 -9.03 -8.66 -8.38
CA PHE A 72 -9.52 -9.62 -7.40
C PHE A 72 -9.91 -10.91 -8.09
N ALA A 73 -9.55 -12.05 -7.50
CA ALA A 73 -9.88 -13.36 -8.02
C ALA A 73 -10.41 -14.26 -6.90
N VAL A 74 -11.37 -15.12 -7.26
CA VAL A 74 -11.87 -16.18 -6.39
C VAL A 74 -11.53 -17.52 -7.03
N GLY A 75 -10.76 -18.33 -6.31
CA GLY A 75 -10.48 -19.72 -6.67
C GLY A 75 -11.38 -20.67 -5.90
N GLY A 76 -11.68 -21.82 -6.49
CA GLY A 76 -12.33 -22.94 -5.80
C GLY A 76 -11.36 -24.09 -5.57
N ASN A 77 -11.56 -24.87 -4.49
CA ASN A 77 -10.77 -26.06 -4.16
C ASN A 77 -9.25 -25.80 -4.16
N CYS A 78 -8.85 -24.74 -3.49
CA CYS A 78 -7.47 -24.30 -3.40
C CYS A 78 -6.77 -24.96 -2.20
N THR A 79 -5.46 -25.18 -2.31
CA THR A 79 -4.64 -25.73 -1.22
C THR A 79 -3.69 -24.68 -0.69
N ALA A 80 -3.54 -24.60 0.63
CA ALA A 80 -2.64 -23.64 1.28
C ALA A 80 -1.17 -23.81 0.87
N ASP A 81 -0.78 -25.02 0.47
CA ASP A 81 0.62 -25.38 0.26
C ASP A 81 0.81 -26.36 -0.90
N VAL A 82 1.99 -26.31 -1.53
CA VAL A 82 2.39 -27.13 -2.69
C VAL A 82 2.83 -28.52 -2.21
N GLY A 83 1.94 -29.25 -1.54
CA GLY A 83 2.31 -30.53 -0.90
C GLY A 83 1.21 -31.28 -0.17
N GLY A 84 -0.06 -30.86 -0.30
CA GLY A 84 -1.19 -31.49 0.41
C GLY A 84 -1.55 -30.80 1.73
N GLY A 85 -1.37 -29.47 1.81
CA GLY A 85 -1.89 -28.66 2.90
C GLY A 85 -3.43 -28.63 2.94
N GLU A 86 -3.97 -27.94 3.94
CA GLU A 86 -5.41 -27.76 4.10
C GLU A 86 -6.08 -27.28 2.79
N ALA A 87 -7.13 -28.00 2.40
CA ALA A 87 -7.92 -27.68 1.22
C ALA A 87 -9.06 -26.75 1.63
N PHE A 88 -9.13 -25.58 1.00
CA PHE A 88 -10.19 -24.62 1.18
C PHE A 88 -11.17 -24.69 0.03
N GLN A 89 -12.46 -24.60 0.35
CA GLN A 89 -13.50 -24.59 -0.67
C GLN A 89 -13.37 -23.34 -1.56
N TYR A 90 -13.04 -22.20 -0.97
CA TYR A 90 -12.82 -20.94 -1.67
C TYR A 90 -11.54 -20.25 -1.20
N CYS A 91 -10.80 -19.68 -2.15
CA CYS A 91 -9.70 -18.76 -1.88
C CYS A 91 -9.97 -17.42 -2.54
N TYR A 92 -9.62 -16.36 -1.82
CA TYR A 92 -9.78 -14.99 -2.25
C TYR A 92 -8.39 -14.39 -2.41
N TYR A 93 -8.16 -13.75 -3.54
CA TYR A 93 -6.89 -13.14 -3.90
C TYR A 93 -7.10 -11.68 -4.27
N LEU A 94 -6.32 -10.79 -3.67
CA LEU A 94 -6.23 -9.39 -4.03
C LEU A 94 -4.81 -9.13 -4.53
N ALA A 95 -4.68 -8.51 -5.70
CA ALA A 95 -3.41 -8.02 -6.20
C ALA A 95 -3.55 -6.54 -6.55
N CYS A 96 -2.73 -5.68 -5.94
CA CYS A 96 -2.72 -4.25 -6.22
C CYS A 96 -1.37 -3.84 -6.82
N HIS A 97 -1.43 -3.01 -7.85
CA HIS A 97 -0.29 -2.41 -8.51
C HIS A 97 -0.31 -0.90 -8.33
N TYR A 98 0.86 -0.33 -8.06
CA TYR A 98 1.05 1.09 -7.82
C TYR A 98 1.99 1.68 -8.88
N ASP A 99 1.79 2.95 -9.20
CA ASP A 99 2.61 3.71 -10.15
C ASP A 99 4.03 4.00 -9.64
N PHE A 100 4.28 3.76 -8.36
CA PHE A 100 5.58 3.89 -7.73
C PHE A 100 5.81 2.76 -6.71
N ALA A 101 7.07 2.39 -6.47
CA ALA A 101 7.44 1.38 -5.47
C ALA A 101 8.20 2.02 -4.31
N SER A 102 7.85 1.64 -3.08
CA SER A 102 8.65 1.96 -1.90
C SER A 102 9.93 1.11 -1.91
N MET A 103 11.09 1.77 -1.77
CA MET A 103 12.40 1.12 -1.92
C MET A 103 13.34 1.42 -0.76
N THR A 104 14.26 0.48 -0.51
CA THR A 104 15.29 0.67 0.51
C THR A 104 16.13 1.91 0.21
N LYS A 105 16.49 2.64 1.28
CA LYS A 105 17.26 3.90 1.29
C LYS A 105 16.50 5.12 0.80
N TRP A 106 15.27 4.98 0.34
CA TRP A 106 14.43 6.12 -0.03
C TRP A 106 13.59 6.55 1.17
N ARG A 107 13.20 7.82 1.22
CA ARG A 107 12.21 8.25 2.20
C ARG A 107 10.84 7.64 1.87
N LEU A 108 10.00 7.44 2.87
CA LEU A 108 8.64 6.97 2.63
C LEU A 108 7.72 8.12 2.23
N TYR A 109 7.72 9.19 3.02
CA TYR A 109 7.04 10.43 2.75
C TYR A 109 7.83 11.61 3.33
N LYS A 110 7.67 12.79 2.73
CA LYS A 110 8.27 14.01 3.26
C LYS A 110 7.60 14.40 4.58
N ARG A 111 8.41 14.53 5.64
CA ARG A 111 7.92 14.99 6.95
C ARG A 111 7.75 16.51 6.96
N GLY A 112 6.74 16.95 7.69
CA GLY A 112 6.45 18.36 7.97
C GLY A 112 5.72 18.53 9.29
N THR A 113 5.58 19.77 9.75
CA THR A 113 4.84 20.09 10.99
C THR A 113 3.35 20.36 10.73
N THR A 114 3.00 20.68 9.49
CA THR A 114 1.63 20.99 9.06
C THR A 114 1.23 20.06 7.91
N PRO A 115 0.16 19.26 8.04
CA PRO A 115 -0.30 18.41 6.95
C PRO A 115 -0.63 19.21 5.69
N ALA A 116 -0.31 18.64 4.52
CA ALA A 116 -0.56 19.23 3.21
C ALA A 116 0.11 20.60 2.95
N SER A 117 1.10 21.03 3.76
CA SER A 117 1.80 22.30 3.56
C SER A 117 2.57 22.37 2.25
N ASP A 118 3.03 21.22 1.75
CA ASP A 118 3.95 21.12 0.63
C ASP A 118 3.27 20.57 -0.63
N CYS A 119 1.93 20.56 -0.69
CA CYS A 119 1.20 20.10 -1.89
C CYS A 119 1.55 20.89 -3.16
N GLY A 120 2.07 22.12 -3.00
CA GLY A 120 2.59 22.91 -4.10
C GLY A 120 3.74 22.26 -4.86
N GLU A 121 4.48 21.30 -4.26
CA GLU A 121 5.49 20.50 -4.97
C GLU A 121 4.87 19.68 -6.11
N TRP A 122 3.59 19.35 -5.99
CA TRP A 122 2.81 18.59 -6.97
C TRP A 122 1.91 19.50 -7.82
N ASN A 123 2.13 20.83 -7.80
CA ASN A 123 1.28 21.84 -8.46
C ASN A 123 -0.21 21.77 -8.06
N VAL A 124 -0.50 21.28 -6.85
CA VAL A 124 -1.87 21.18 -6.33
C VAL A 124 -2.00 21.84 -4.97
N GLY A 125 -3.23 22.16 -4.61
CA GLY A 125 -3.59 22.60 -3.26
C GLY A 125 -3.86 21.43 -2.32
N LYS A 126 -4.31 21.78 -1.13
CA LYS A 126 -4.93 20.85 -0.18
C LYS A 126 -6.24 20.28 -0.75
N HIS A 127 -6.56 19.04 -0.42
CA HIS A 127 -7.81 18.41 -0.80
C HIS A 127 -9.02 19.16 -0.20
N GLU A 128 -10.08 19.35 -0.99
CA GLU A 128 -11.26 20.14 -0.59
C GLU A 128 -12.29 19.31 0.19
N ASP A 129 -12.36 18.00 -0.06
CA ASP A 129 -13.24 17.09 0.67
C ASP A 129 -12.83 16.97 2.15
N PRO A 130 -13.75 17.24 3.10
CA PRO A 130 -13.47 17.16 4.53
C PRO A 130 -13.14 15.75 5.04
N ARG A 131 -13.38 14.69 4.25
CA ARG A 131 -12.96 13.31 4.55
C ARG A 131 -11.44 13.13 4.42
N TYR A 132 -10.77 13.99 3.65
CA TYR A 132 -9.33 13.91 3.38
C TYR A 132 -8.60 15.21 3.73
N PRO A 133 -8.79 15.76 4.95
CA PRO A 133 -8.35 17.11 5.29
C PRO A 133 -6.83 17.21 5.50
N ASN A 134 -6.06 16.15 5.25
CA ASN A 134 -4.62 16.10 5.43
C ASN A 134 -3.90 15.67 4.15
N LEU A 135 -4.63 15.49 3.04
CA LEU A 135 -4.08 15.06 1.76
C LEU A 135 -4.00 16.22 0.76
N CYS A 136 -3.15 16.06 -0.23
CA CYS A 136 -3.12 16.91 -1.41
C CYS A 136 -4.29 16.58 -2.34
N LYS A 137 -4.73 17.56 -3.12
CA LYS A 137 -5.77 17.38 -4.14
C LYS A 137 -5.26 16.45 -5.25
N GLU A 138 -6.14 15.64 -5.81
CA GLU A 138 -5.87 14.79 -6.95
C GLU A 138 -5.58 15.59 -8.22
N THR A 139 -4.74 15.03 -9.10
CA THR A 139 -4.45 15.59 -10.43
C THR A 139 -4.28 14.48 -11.47
N ILE A 140 -4.50 14.83 -12.73
CA ILE A 140 -4.25 13.93 -13.87
C ILE A 140 -2.78 13.91 -14.28
N GLU A 141 -1.96 14.85 -13.80
CA GLU A 141 -0.55 14.95 -14.16
C GLU A 141 0.23 13.70 -13.74
N LEU A 142 1.12 13.24 -14.62
CA LEU A 142 2.10 12.20 -14.31
C LEU A 142 3.38 12.90 -13.88
N PHE A 143 3.73 12.78 -12.62
CA PHE A 143 4.91 13.44 -12.09
C PHE A 143 6.17 12.68 -12.48
N ASN A 144 7.07 13.36 -13.21
CA ASN A 144 8.44 12.88 -13.37
C ASN A 144 9.19 13.14 -12.06
N TYR A 145 9.12 12.17 -11.16
CA TYR A 145 9.75 12.29 -9.86
C TYR A 145 11.28 12.19 -9.98
N TYR A 146 11.98 13.29 -9.70
CA TYR A 146 13.41 13.32 -9.49
C TYR A 146 13.70 13.82 -8.09
N ASP A 147 14.14 12.91 -7.22
CA ASP A 147 14.66 13.27 -5.91
C ASP A 147 16.10 12.75 -5.78
N PRO A 148 17.08 13.63 -5.55
CA PRO A 148 18.48 13.22 -5.36
C PRO A 148 18.68 12.32 -4.13
N LYS A 149 17.70 12.21 -3.23
CA LYS A 149 17.69 11.32 -2.05
C LYS A 149 16.74 10.13 -2.18
N GLY A 150 16.04 10.02 -3.32
CA GLY A 150 14.93 9.08 -3.47
C GLY A 150 13.72 9.54 -2.68
#